data_AF-A0A7N9AZA2-F1
#
_entry.id   AF-A0A7N9AZA2-F1
#
_cell.length_a   1.000
_cell.length_b   1.000
_cell.length_c   1.000
_cell.angle_alpha   90.00
_cell.angle_beta   90.00
_cell.angle_gamma   90.00
#
_symmetry.space_group_name_H-M   'P 1'
#
loop_
_entity.id
_entity.type
_entity.pdbx_description
1 polymer ?
#
loop_
_entity_poly.entity_id
_entity_poly.type
_entity_poly.pdbx_seq_one_letter_code
_entity_poly.pdbx_strand_id
1 'polypeptide(L)'
;MPLTEVFHKYSGKEGDKNKLSKGELKALFKAELGDMLNDPKDPAAVDKFMKELDVNKDGEVDFEEFSILFAALTMSCNEFFETKGK
;
A
#
# COMPACT_ATOMS: atom_id res chain seq x y z
N MET A 1 -14.84 -4.76 -3.47
CA MET A 1 -14.04 -5.89 -2.98
C MET A 1 -13.63 -5.57 -1.54
N PRO A 2 -13.80 -6.48 -0.57
CA PRO A 2 -13.27 -6.31 0.78
C PRO A 2 -11.75 -6.06 0.76
N LEU A 3 -11.26 -5.20 1.66
CA LEU A 3 -9.84 -4.88 1.78
C LEU A 3 -8.97 -6.12 2.03
N THR A 4 -9.52 -7.08 2.77
CA THR A 4 -8.91 -8.38 3.05
C THR A 4 -8.71 -9.23 1.79
N GLU A 5 -9.66 -9.21 0.86
CA GLU A 5 -9.53 -9.95 -0.41
C GLU A 5 -8.43 -9.34 -1.29
N VAL A 6 -8.32 -8.01 -1.33
CA VAL A 6 -7.23 -7.34 -2.04
C VAL A 6 -5.89 -7.73 -1.41
N PHE A 7 -5.76 -7.67 -0.09
CA PHE A 7 -4.53 -8.03 0.61
C PHE A 7 -4.09 -9.47 0.30
N HIS A 8 -5.00 -10.44 0.49
CA HIS A 8 -4.71 -11.86 0.27
C HIS A 8 -4.53 -12.25 -1.21
N LYS A 9 -4.97 -11.41 -2.16
CA LYS A 9 -4.67 -11.58 -3.59
C LYS A 9 -3.18 -11.39 -3.89
N TYR A 10 -2.47 -10.61 -3.07
CA TYR A 10 -1.06 -10.30 -3.27
C TYR A 10 -0.14 -10.95 -2.26
N SER A 11 -0.57 -11.16 -1.01
CA SER A 11 0.24 -11.77 0.06
C SER A 11 0.51 -13.26 -0.16
N GLY A 12 1.61 -13.74 0.41
CA GLY A 12 1.90 -15.18 0.52
C GLY A 12 2.32 -15.91 -0.75
N LYS A 13 2.69 -15.16 -1.80
CA LYS A 13 3.41 -15.67 -2.98
C LYS A 13 4.90 -15.83 -2.66
N GLU A 14 5.43 -14.98 -1.79
CA GLU A 14 6.81 -14.98 -1.29
C GLU A 14 6.81 -14.65 0.22
N GLY A 15 7.72 -15.22 1.00
CA GLY A 15 7.85 -14.88 2.43
C GLY A 15 6.69 -15.38 3.31
N ASP A 16 6.23 -14.57 4.26
CA ASP A 16 5.10 -14.88 5.15
C ASP A 16 3.76 -14.82 4.40
N LYS A 17 2.91 -15.82 4.62
CA LYS A 17 1.59 -15.91 3.97
C LYS A 17 0.62 -14.78 4.35
N ASN A 18 0.86 -14.16 5.50
CA ASN A 18 0.01 -13.12 6.07
C ASN A 18 0.59 -11.72 5.92
N LYS A 19 1.69 -11.56 5.18
CA LYS A 19 2.33 -10.27 4.95
C LYS A 19 2.62 -10.07 3.47
N LEU A 20 2.84 -8.81 3.11
CA LEU A 20 3.29 -8.41 1.79
C LEU A 20 4.79 -8.20 1.82
N SER A 21 5.51 -8.97 1.03
CA SER A 21 6.90 -8.67 0.73
C SER A 21 6.99 -7.38 -0.11
N LYS A 22 8.17 -6.78 -0.19
CA LYS A 22 8.42 -5.64 -1.10
C LYS A 22 8.02 -5.94 -2.56
N GLY A 23 8.22 -7.18 -3.02
CA GLY A 23 7.84 -7.60 -4.36
C GLY A 23 6.32 -7.67 -4.55
N GLU A 24 5.62 -8.17 -3.54
CA GLU A 24 4.16 -8.28 -3.52
C GLU A 24 3.49 -6.91 -3.41
N LEU A 25 4.03 -6.03 -2.56
CA LEU A 25 3.58 -4.64 -2.44
C LEU A 25 3.72 -3.89 -3.78
N LYS A 26 4.85 -4.09 -4.49
CA LYS A 26 5.03 -3.54 -5.85
C LYS A 26 3.98 -4.06 -6.83
N ALA A 27 3.67 -5.35 -6.78
CA ALA A 27 2.66 -5.95 -7.65
C ALA A 27 1.26 -5.37 -7.36
N LEU A 28 0.92 -5.21 -6.08
CA LEU A 28 -0.33 -4.58 -5.64
C LEU A 28 -0.43 -3.15 -6.16
N PHE A 29 0.60 -2.33 -5.96
CA PHE A 29 0.60 -0.93 -6.40
C PHE A 29 0.45 -0.79 -7.90
N LYS A 30 1.14 -1.64 -8.66
CA LYS A 30 1.05 -1.63 -10.12
C LYS A 30 -0.34 -2.02 -10.63
N ALA A 31 -1.00 -2.98 -9.98
CA ALA A 31 -2.25 -3.55 -10.45
C ALA A 31 -3.50 -2.81 -9.94
N GLU A 32 -3.48 -2.34 -8.69
CA GLU A 32 -4.65 -1.74 -8.04
C GLU A 32 -4.53 -0.21 -7.91
N LEU A 33 -3.31 0.33 -7.80
CA LEU A 33 -3.08 1.77 -7.54
C LEU A 33 -2.32 2.47 -8.67
N GLY A 34 -2.17 1.83 -9.83
CA GLY A 34 -1.22 2.25 -10.85
C GLY A 34 -1.50 3.61 -11.47
N ASP A 35 -2.76 4.03 -11.51
CA ASP A 35 -3.16 5.37 -11.96
C ASP A 35 -3.15 6.40 -10.82
N MET A 36 -3.18 5.94 -9.56
CA MET A 36 -3.21 6.79 -8.36
C MET A 36 -1.80 7.20 -7.92
N LEU A 37 -0.83 6.32 -8.11
CA LEU A 37 0.58 6.59 -7.86
C LEU A 37 1.18 7.09 -9.17
N ASN A 38 1.63 8.34 -9.25
CA ASN A 38 2.13 8.96 -10.49
C ASN A 38 3.21 8.14 -11.23
N ASP A 39 3.95 7.27 -10.53
CA ASP A 39 4.75 6.22 -11.17
C ASP A 39 4.95 4.99 -10.23
N PRO A 40 4.08 3.97 -10.26
CA PRO A 40 4.26 2.74 -9.48
C PRO A 40 5.43 1.87 -9.98
N LYS A 41 6.06 2.23 -11.11
CA LYS A 41 7.19 1.51 -11.68
C LYS A 41 8.51 2.01 -11.09
N ASP A 42 8.53 3.18 -10.48
CA ASP A 42 9.70 3.72 -9.78
C ASP A 42 10.03 2.85 -8.55
N PRO A 43 11.16 2.13 -8.55
CA PRO A 43 11.59 1.35 -7.38
C PRO A 43 11.72 2.21 -6.12
N ALA A 44 12.09 3.49 -6.25
CA ALA A 44 12.25 4.40 -5.13
C ALA A 44 10.92 4.72 -4.45
N ALA A 45 9.81 4.77 -5.21
CA ALA A 45 8.48 4.98 -4.65
C ALA A 45 8.04 3.79 -3.78
N VAL A 46 8.20 2.56 -4.29
CA VAL A 46 7.90 1.34 -3.52
C VAL A 46 8.76 1.27 -2.26
N ASP A 47 10.06 1.58 -2.37
CA ASP A 47 10.97 1.63 -1.21
C ASP A 47 10.54 2.63 -0.15
N LYS A 48 10.05 3.80 -0.57
CA LYS A 48 9.55 4.82 0.34
C LYS A 48 8.29 4.34 1.05
N PHE A 49 7.30 3.82 0.31
CA PHE A 49 6.08 3.30 0.91
C PHE A 49 6.34 2.11 1.83
N MET A 50 7.24 1.20 1.45
CA MET A 50 7.64 0.10 2.31
C MET A 50 8.15 0.63 3.66
N LYS A 51 9.05 1.62 3.65
CA LYS A 51 9.58 2.22 4.88
C LYS A 51 8.54 2.98 5.70
N GLU A 52 7.51 3.54 5.06
CA GLU A 52 6.43 4.26 5.75
C GLU A 52 5.41 3.30 6.38
N LEU A 53 5.21 2.13 5.77
CA LEU A 53 4.22 1.14 6.20
C LEU A 53 4.79 0.08 7.16
N ASP A 54 6.05 -0.32 6.97
CA ASP A 54 6.77 -1.28 7.82
C ASP A 54 7.15 -0.61 9.16
N VAL A 55 6.15 -0.46 10.03
CA VAL A 55 6.25 0.21 11.33
C VAL A 55 7.08 -0.66 12.29
N ASN A 56 6.89 -1.97 12.22
CA ASN A 56 7.58 -2.93 13.07
C ASN A 56 9.04 -3.21 12.62
N LYS A 57 9.40 -2.81 11.38
CA LYS A 57 10.72 -2.92 10.75
C LYS A 57 11.17 -4.35 10.49
N ASP A 58 10.24 -5.23 10.14
CA ASP A 58 10.54 -6.62 9.79
C ASP A 58 10.82 -6.84 8.30
N GLY A 59 10.63 -5.80 7.47
CA GLY A 59 10.86 -5.86 6.03
C GLY A 59 9.71 -6.47 5.23
N GLU A 60 8.55 -6.68 5.86
CA GLU A 60 7.28 -7.07 5.27
C GLU A 60 6.18 -6.07 5.70
N VAL A 61 4.98 -6.15 5.12
CA VAL A 61 3.84 -5.31 5.51
C VAL A 61 2.68 -6.21 5.90
N ASP A 62 2.27 -6.19 7.17
CA ASP A 62 1.12 -6.96 7.63
C ASP A 62 -0.23 -6.29 7.30
N PHE A 63 -1.33 -6.93 7.68
CA PHE A 63 -2.67 -6.40 7.38
C PHE A 63 -2.99 -5.10 8.13
N GLU A 64 -2.46 -4.92 9.35
CA GLU A 64 -2.67 -3.70 10.13
C GLU A 64 -1.95 -2.53 9.45
N GLU A 65 -0.68 -2.74 9.10
CA GLU A 65 0.15 -1.78 8.37
C GLU A 65 -0.44 -1.43 6.99
N PHE A 66 -0.93 -2.43 6.27
CA PHE A 66 -1.63 -2.23 4.99
C PHE A 66 -2.93 -1.41 5.15
N SER A 67 -3.67 -1.61 6.24
CA SER A 67 -4.92 -0.89 6.48
C SER A 67 -4.68 0.62 6.68
N ILE A 68 -3.53 0.99 7.25
CA ILE A 68 -3.12 2.39 7.39
C ILE A 68 -2.91 3.03 6.00
N LEU A 69 -2.26 2.33 5.07
CA LEU A 69 -2.12 2.82 3.69
C LEU A 69 -3.49 3.10 3.07
N PHE A 70 -4.41 2.13 3.16
CA PHE A 70 -5.73 2.26 2.54
C PHE A 70 -6.53 3.41 3.16
N ALA A 71 -6.44 3.60 4.48
CA ALA A 71 -7.02 4.77 5.14
C ALA A 71 -6.42 6.08 4.60
N ALA A 72 -5.09 6.17 4.47
CA ALA A 72 -4.41 7.34 3.94
C ALA A 72 -4.80 7.64 2.49
N LEU A 73 -4.86 6.62 1.62
CA LEU A 73 -5.30 6.75 0.23
C LEU A 73 -6.77 7.17 0.15
N THR A 74 -7.64 6.56 0.98
CA THR A 74 -9.06 6.92 1.05
C THR A 74 -9.23 8.39 1.46
N MET A 75 -8.47 8.85 2.46
CA MET A 75 -8.48 10.27 2.87
C MET A 75 -7.92 11.19 1.79
N SER A 76 -6.90 10.75 1.03
CA SER A 76 -6.28 11.54 -0.03
C SER A 76 -7.15 11.64 -1.29
N CYS A 77 -7.90 10.60 -1.63
CA CYS A 77 -8.90 10.61 -2.72
C CYS A 77 -10.20 11.31 -2.32
N ASN A 78 -10.46 11.45 -1.03
CA ASN A 78 -11.63 12.12 -0.52
C ASN A 78 -11.36 13.64 -0.49
N GLU A 79 -11.70 14.34 -1.59
CA GLU A 79 -11.69 15.81 -1.69
C GLU A 79 -12.51 16.52 -0.59
N PHE A 80 -13.25 15.79 0.25
CA PHE A 80 -14.05 16.35 1.34
C PHE A 80 -13.22 17.10 2.42
N PHE A 81 -11.93 16.80 2.57
CA PHE A 81 -11.01 17.54 3.45
C PHE A 81 -10.10 18.49 2.70
N GLU A 82 -10.40 18.83 1.43
CA GLU A 82 -9.85 20.04 0.84
C GLU A 82 -10.26 21.22 1.72
N THR A 83 -9.37 21.65 2.60
CA THR A 83 -9.42 23.00 3.12
C THR A 83 -9.25 23.93 1.93
N LYS A 84 -10.37 24.31 1.31
CA LYS A 84 -10.49 25.61 0.66
C LYS A 84 -10.31 26.65 1.77
N GLY A 85 -9.05 27.04 1.99
CA GLY A 85 -8.67 27.87 3.12
C GLY A 85 -7.35 28.58 2.93
N LYS A 86 -7.30 29.43 1.90
CA LYS A 86 -6.40 30.59 1.65
C LYS A 86 -4.89 30.41 1.79
#